data_AF-A0A182SFS8-F1
#
_entry.id   AF-A0A182SFS8-F1
#
_cell.length_a   1.000
_cell.length_b   1.000
_cell.length_c   1.000
_cell.angle_alpha   90.00
_cell.angle_beta   90.00
_cell.angle_gamma   90.00
#
_symmetry.space_group_name_H-M   'P 1'
#
loop_
_entity.id
_entity.type
_entity.pdbx_description
1 polymer ?
#
loop_
_entity_poly.entity_id
_entity_poly.type
_entity_poly.pdbx_seq_one_letter_code
_entity_poly.pdbx_strand_id
1 'polypeptide(L)'
;MFRFFVSHSIYFAGCRLNGQKVFGEATLSEDPCVKCTCSGHKLTCTKRSCPVLQCPLSKQIRTPGECCPRCIERREEIHRGSPMCIIGKAVHFPGKPYHGDQCSNCTCQNGTSVCEKSTCPILECALEDQQREPGECCPSCPMPAEFRSTCVAAGKVYQNNETWSLNACTSCECRAGEVRCANIQCPKEKCGPNETLLPVSGECCPRCVESPAVCTVFGDPHYKTFDGNFYSFQGSCKYQLTADCVGHSFSIRVTNDARLTKYSSWTKTVTLKLEGVKVNLGHRMRVKVNGTRVEPPYRLNQTLDIYRSGDGTEVIVETALGVKLSWDGHNFIQVQVPTAYKGKLCGLCGNYNSIFRDDLLTRAGLNMTHNVWRFARSWAVGGPKACTRKSKKELAARHPQCKSKKFVPLCKALRTPEVFGRCNSLLNPDNYFESCKFDMCECPHRQCYCDSMAAYAHECVRQGVHLPDWRTLTGCGRNASGMLPAARSRPVMHEPNAIVVGTGTTQHNNIRRHPKRVRRPKLLQEQELGELLPLTLDRKHHKLLHHPLYRKQQQQQQQAQEQNNIPARPIGGGRRTPPPLQR
;
A
#
# COMPACT_ATOMS: atom_id res chain seq x y z
N MET A 1 -24.60 -43.17 8.49
CA MET A 1 -24.53 -41.98 9.38
C MET A 1 -23.08 -41.56 9.47
N PHE A 2 -22.68 -40.29 9.35
CA PHE A 2 -23.46 -39.02 9.30
C PHE A 2 -23.26 -38.25 7.98
N ARG A 3 -24.07 -37.20 7.75
CA ARG A 3 -23.89 -36.22 6.67
C ARG A 3 -22.89 -35.14 7.08
N PHE A 4 -22.10 -34.62 6.13
CA PHE A 4 -21.41 -33.34 6.32
C PHE A 4 -22.41 -32.17 6.22
N PHE A 5 -22.28 -31.20 7.12
CA PHE A 5 -22.95 -29.90 6.99
C PHE A 5 -22.13 -28.98 6.10
N VAL A 6 -22.76 -28.38 5.09
CA VAL A 6 -22.19 -27.25 4.33
C VAL A 6 -23.05 -26.02 4.61
N SER A 7 -22.42 -24.98 5.18
CA SER A 7 -23.09 -23.72 5.49
C SER A 7 -23.63 -23.06 4.23
N HIS A 8 -24.94 -22.88 4.15
CA HIS A 8 -25.56 -22.08 3.09
C HIS A 8 -25.41 -20.59 3.41
N SER A 9 -24.59 -19.89 2.63
CA SER A 9 -24.65 -18.43 2.58
C SER A 9 -26.02 -18.01 2.04
N ILE A 10 -26.85 -17.43 2.91
CA ILE A 10 -28.18 -16.91 2.53
C ILE A 10 -27.97 -15.72 1.59
N TYR A 11 -28.06 -15.97 0.28
CA TYR A 11 -28.14 -14.92 -0.73
C TYR A 11 -29.46 -14.17 -0.55
N PHE A 12 -29.39 -12.98 0.06
CA PHE A 12 -30.52 -12.05 0.06
C PHE A 12 -30.77 -11.58 -1.38
N ALA A 13 -31.76 -12.22 -2.01
CA ALA A 13 -32.40 -11.77 -3.24
C ALA A 13 -32.81 -10.30 -3.11
N GLY A 14 -32.61 -9.54 -4.18
CA GLY A 14 -33.01 -8.15 -4.25
C GLY A 14 -32.83 -7.64 -5.67
N CYS A 15 -33.84 -6.92 -6.14
CA CYS A 15 -33.98 -6.51 -7.53
C CYS A 15 -33.00 -5.39 -7.87
N ARG A 16 -32.77 -5.17 -9.17
CA ARG A 16 -32.00 -4.02 -9.67
C ARG A 16 -32.94 -3.01 -10.34
N LEU A 17 -32.75 -1.73 -10.01
CA LEU A 17 -33.48 -0.59 -10.58
C LEU A 17 -32.44 0.51 -10.86
N ASN A 18 -32.32 0.96 -12.12
CA ASN A 18 -31.26 1.85 -12.63
C ASN A 18 -29.86 1.54 -12.06
N GLY A 19 -29.50 0.25 -12.02
CA GLY A 19 -28.21 -0.26 -11.51
C GLY A 19 -28.09 -0.41 -9.98
N GLN A 20 -28.94 0.24 -9.18
CA GLN A 20 -28.95 0.11 -7.72
C GLN A 20 -29.73 -1.14 -7.26
N LYS A 21 -29.34 -1.72 -6.12
CA LYS A 21 -30.01 -2.91 -5.54
C LYS A 21 -31.05 -2.49 -4.51
N VAL A 22 -32.31 -2.86 -4.72
CA VAL A 22 -33.47 -2.44 -3.93
C VAL A 22 -34.18 -3.63 -3.27
N PHE A 23 -34.70 -3.38 -2.06
CA PHE A 23 -35.34 -4.36 -1.18
C PHE A 23 -36.65 -3.75 -0.64
N GLY A 24 -37.79 -4.11 -1.22
CA GLY A 24 -39.09 -3.49 -0.91
C GLY A 24 -39.63 -2.60 -2.04
N GLU A 25 -40.29 -1.50 -1.68
CA GLU A 25 -40.84 -0.51 -2.63
C GLU A 25 -39.84 0.63 -2.89
N ALA A 26 -39.74 1.08 -4.15
CA ALA A 26 -38.90 2.20 -4.58
C ALA A 26 -39.58 3.01 -5.69
N THR A 27 -39.39 4.33 -5.69
CA THR A 27 -39.76 5.25 -6.77
C THR A 27 -38.54 5.62 -7.61
N LEU A 28 -38.73 5.77 -8.92
CA LEU A 28 -37.67 6.28 -9.81
C LEU A 28 -37.49 7.80 -9.61
N SER A 29 -36.24 8.24 -9.46
CA SER A 29 -35.93 9.68 -9.33
C SER A 29 -36.12 10.46 -10.64
N GLU A 30 -36.21 9.76 -11.78
CA GLU A 30 -36.41 10.33 -13.12
C GLU A 30 -37.90 10.48 -13.47
N ASP A 31 -38.77 9.64 -12.90
CA ASP A 31 -40.23 9.76 -13.01
C ASP A 31 -40.92 9.35 -11.69
N PRO A 32 -41.31 10.30 -10.83
CA PRO A 32 -41.95 10.01 -9.54
C PRO A 32 -43.36 9.41 -9.67
N CYS A 33 -43.90 9.24 -10.88
CA CYS A 33 -45.11 8.47 -11.12
C CYS A 33 -44.89 6.96 -11.23
N VAL A 34 -43.64 6.48 -11.34
CA VAL A 34 -43.33 5.04 -11.38
C VAL A 34 -42.95 4.54 -9.99
N LYS A 35 -43.79 3.67 -9.43
CA LYS A 35 -43.52 2.89 -8.21
C LYS A 35 -43.17 1.45 -8.60
N CYS A 36 -42.06 0.93 -8.07
CA CYS A 36 -41.62 -0.43 -8.30
C CYS A 36 -41.52 -1.19 -6.97
N THR A 37 -42.19 -2.33 -6.86
CA THR A 37 -42.08 -3.26 -5.73
C THR A 37 -41.19 -4.43 -6.12
N CYS A 38 -40.28 -4.80 -5.23
CA CYS A 38 -39.40 -5.96 -5.38
C CYS A 38 -39.86 -7.13 -4.52
N SER A 39 -40.35 -8.19 -5.16
CA SER A 39 -40.73 -9.45 -4.51
C SER A 39 -39.67 -10.51 -4.77
N GLY A 40 -38.62 -10.51 -3.96
CA GLY A 40 -37.47 -11.41 -4.07
C GLY A 40 -36.61 -11.12 -5.31
N HIS A 41 -36.90 -11.82 -6.41
CA HIS A 41 -36.27 -11.59 -7.72
C HIS A 41 -37.17 -10.86 -8.72
N LYS A 42 -38.50 -10.81 -8.49
CA LYS A 42 -39.45 -10.20 -9.43
C LYS A 42 -39.66 -8.73 -9.08
N LEU A 43 -39.15 -7.84 -9.93
CA LEU A 43 -39.48 -6.42 -9.92
C LEU A 43 -40.84 -6.23 -10.61
N THR A 44 -41.77 -5.55 -9.97
CA THR A 44 -43.08 -5.21 -10.53
C THR A 44 -43.28 -3.69 -10.45
N CYS A 45 -43.31 -3.01 -11.58
CA CYS A 45 -43.46 -1.55 -11.64
C CYS A 45 -44.86 -1.16 -12.10
N THR A 46 -45.50 -0.25 -11.37
CA THR A 46 -46.78 0.37 -11.74
C THR A 46 -46.56 1.86 -11.98
N LYS A 47 -47.08 2.38 -13.10
CA LYS A 47 -47.03 3.80 -13.44
C LYS A 47 -48.38 4.44 -13.12
N ARG A 48 -48.37 5.41 -12.21
CA ARG A 48 -49.56 6.18 -11.84
C ARG A 48 -49.90 7.19 -12.94
N SER A 49 -51.02 6.98 -13.61
CA SER A 49 -51.65 8.01 -14.44
C SER A 49 -52.09 9.21 -13.59
N CYS A 50 -51.94 10.43 -14.11
CA CYS A 50 -52.37 11.65 -13.43
C CYS A 50 -53.77 12.10 -13.89
N PRO A 51 -54.54 12.76 -13.01
CA PRO A 51 -55.84 13.31 -13.38
C PRO A 51 -55.67 14.45 -14.40
N VAL A 52 -56.60 14.53 -15.36
CA VAL A 52 -56.68 15.67 -16.28
C VAL A 52 -57.16 16.89 -15.49
N LEU A 53 -56.26 17.86 -15.28
CA LEU A 53 -56.57 19.06 -14.50
C LEU A 53 -57.37 20.07 -15.34
N GLN A 54 -58.54 20.47 -14.82
CA GLN A 54 -59.40 21.51 -15.41
C GLN A 54 -58.87 22.94 -15.11
N CYS A 55 -57.56 23.16 -15.30
CA CYS A 55 -56.93 24.49 -15.19
C CYS A 55 -55.79 24.65 -16.21
N PRO A 56 -55.56 25.85 -16.77
CA PRO A 56 -54.49 26.08 -17.75
C PRO A 56 -53.11 25.71 -17.20
N LEU A 57 -52.18 25.30 -18.09
CA LEU A 57 -50.79 24.94 -17.73
C LEU A 57 -50.09 26.02 -16.88
N SER A 58 -50.36 27.30 -17.14
CA SER A 58 -49.85 28.45 -16.37
C SER A 58 -50.37 28.55 -14.93
N LYS A 59 -51.35 27.74 -14.53
CA LYS A 59 -51.92 27.65 -13.19
C LYS A 59 -51.73 26.26 -12.55
N GLN A 60 -50.93 25.39 -13.16
CA GLN A 60 -50.56 24.08 -12.62
C GLN A 60 -49.22 24.15 -11.88
N ILE A 61 -49.16 23.63 -10.66
CA ILE A 61 -47.95 23.49 -9.85
C ILE A 61 -47.69 22.02 -9.53
N ARG A 62 -46.44 21.57 -9.67
CA ARG A 62 -45.96 20.24 -9.25
C ARG A 62 -44.88 20.46 -8.20
N THR A 63 -45.10 20.03 -6.96
CA THR A 63 -44.04 20.11 -5.94
C THR A 63 -42.97 19.05 -6.20
N PRO A 64 -41.68 19.33 -5.95
CA PRO A 64 -40.62 18.34 -6.11
C PRO A 64 -40.93 17.03 -5.37
N GLY A 65 -40.76 15.90 -6.05
CA GLY A 65 -41.04 14.56 -5.52
C GLY A 65 -42.49 14.06 -5.71
N GLU A 66 -43.47 14.92 -6.03
CA GLU A 66 -44.83 14.46 -6.32
C GLU A 66 -45.01 14.02 -7.78
N CYS A 67 -45.70 12.88 -7.96
CA CYS A 67 -46.07 12.36 -9.28
C CYS A 67 -46.87 13.39 -10.09
N CYS A 68 -48.00 13.88 -9.58
CA CYS A 68 -48.94 14.69 -10.36
C CYS A 68 -48.87 16.19 -10.03
N PRO A 69 -49.12 17.08 -11.00
CA PRO A 69 -49.41 18.48 -10.72
C PRO A 69 -50.77 18.64 -10.01
N ARG A 70 -50.99 19.83 -9.46
CA ARG A 70 -52.28 20.32 -8.94
C ARG A 70 -52.51 21.76 -9.41
N CYS A 71 -53.76 22.24 -9.41
CA CYS A 71 -54.04 23.66 -9.68
C CYS A 71 -53.62 24.52 -8.48
N ILE A 72 -53.12 25.74 -8.73
CA ILE A 72 -52.63 26.68 -7.69
C ILE A 72 -53.78 27.25 -6.85
N GLU A 73 -54.96 27.44 -7.45
CA GLU A 73 -56.17 27.96 -6.81
C GLU A 73 -57.29 26.93 -6.85
N ARG A 74 -58.03 26.78 -5.75
CA ARG A 74 -59.34 26.10 -5.73
C ARG A 74 -60.42 27.17 -5.88
N ARG A 75 -61.01 27.30 -7.07
CA ARG A 75 -62.20 28.13 -7.27
C ARG A 75 -63.48 27.37 -6.89
N GLU A 76 -64.52 28.13 -6.57
CA GLU A 76 -65.81 27.67 -6.06
C GLU A 76 -66.56 26.70 -7.00
N GLU A 77 -67.49 25.96 -6.42
CA GLU A 77 -68.33 24.99 -7.11
C GLU A 77 -69.26 25.66 -8.14
N ILE A 78 -69.02 25.41 -9.43
CA ILE A 78 -69.97 25.78 -10.49
C ILE A 78 -71.14 24.78 -10.47
N HIS A 79 -72.02 24.94 -9.47
CA HIS A 79 -73.28 24.21 -9.39
C HIS A 79 -74.26 24.68 -10.48
N ARG A 80 -74.19 24.05 -11.67
CA ARG A 80 -75.28 24.03 -12.66
C ARG A 80 -75.17 22.82 -13.58
N GLY A 81 -75.90 21.76 -13.24
CA GLY A 81 -75.97 20.51 -14.01
C GLY A 81 -74.95 19.45 -13.57
N SER A 82 -75.20 18.19 -13.96
CA SER A 82 -74.32 17.06 -13.66
C SER A 82 -72.96 17.26 -14.36
N PRO A 83 -71.83 17.14 -13.64
CA PRO A 83 -70.53 17.60 -14.14
C PRO A 83 -69.97 16.68 -15.24
N MET A 84 -70.17 17.10 -16.49
CA MET A 84 -69.69 16.45 -17.71
C MET A 84 -68.18 16.62 -17.91
N CYS A 85 -67.57 15.73 -18.69
CA CYS A 85 -66.16 15.74 -19.01
C CYS A 85 -65.97 16.09 -20.49
N ILE A 86 -65.12 17.07 -20.80
CA ILE A 86 -64.84 17.49 -22.17
C ILE A 86 -63.44 17.00 -22.58
N ILE A 87 -63.34 16.24 -23.66
CA ILE A 87 -62.07 15.80 -24.26
C ILE A 87 -62.07 16.14 -25.75
N GLY A 88 -61.07 16.90 -26.19
CA GLY A 88 -60.96 17.38 -27.57
C GLY A 88 -62.17 18.24 -27.96
N LYS A 89 -63.02 17.70 -28.83
CA LYS A 89 -64.30 18.31 -29.25
C LYS A 89 -65.54 17.56 -28.72
N ALA A 90 -65.36 16.51 -27.93
CA ALA A 90 -66.44 15.64 -27.44
C ALA A 90 -66.81 15.96 -25.97
N VAL A 91 -68.09 15.78 -25.64
CA VAL A 91 -68.64 15.96 -24.30
C VAL A 91 -69.17 14.62 -23.81
N HIS A 92 -68.72 14.18 -22.64
CA HIS A 92 -69.03 12.88 -22.06
C HIS A 92 -69.80 13.04 -20.75
N PHE A 93 -70.95 12.38 -20.67
CA PHE A 93 -71.84 12.44 -19.51
C PHE A 93 -71.35 11.52 -18.37
N PRO A 94 -71.60 11.89 -17.09
CA PRO A 94 -71.22 11.07 -15.95
C PRO A 94 -71.66 9.60 -16.07
N GLY A 95 -70.80 8.69 -15.64
CA GLY A 95 -71.07 7.25 -15.57
C GLY A 95 -71.05 6.50 -16.92
N LYS A 96 -71.04 7.17 -18.07
CA LYS A 96 -70.91 6.50 -19.38
C LYS A 96 -69.43 6.24 -19.75
N PRO A 97 -69.09 5.02 -20.21
CA PRO A 97 -67.77 4.74 -20.76
C PRO A 97 -67.61 5.31 -22.18
N TYR A 98 -66.37 5.62 -22.56
CA TYR A 98 -65.96 6.07 -23.88
C TYR A 98 -64.46 5.79 -24.09
N HIS A 99 -63.99 5.77 -25.34
CA HIS A 99 -62.56 5.62 -25.63
C HIS A 99 -61.87 6.99 -25.72
N GLY A 100 -60.74 7.16 -25.03
CA GLY A 100 -59.92 8.38 -25.07
C GLY A 100 -58.84 8.33 -26.15
N ASP A 101 -58.28 7.15 -26.41
CA ASP A 101 -57.47 6.76 -27.57
C ASP A 101 -57.67 5.27 -27.84
N GLN A 102 -57.02 4.67 -28.85
CA GLN A 102 -57.20 3.23 -29.19
C GLN A 102 -56.78 2.26 -28.06
N CYS A 103 -56.16 2.75 -26.99
CA CYS A 103 -55.68 1.96 -25.85
C CYS A 103 -56.31 2.36 -24.51
N SER A 104 -57.22 3.35 -24.47
CA SER A 104 -57.65 3.97 -23.22
C SER A 104 -59.17 3.98 -23.07
N ASN A 105 -59.67 3.17 -22.12
CA ASN A 105 -61.08 3.11 -21.76
C ASN A 105 -61.34 4.12 -20.62
N CYS A 106 -62.13 5.14 -20.90
CA CYS A 106 -62.40 6.25 -20.00
C CYS A 106 -63.86 6.24 -19.51
N THR A 107 -64.08 6.72 -18.29
CA THR A 107 -65.40 7.08 -17.77
C THR A 107 -65.38 8.52 -17.29
N CYS A 108 -66.50 9.23 -17.41
CA CYS A 108 -66.64 10.54 -16.78
C CYS A 108 -67.12 10.38 -15.34
N GLN A 109 -66.35 10.87 -14.36
CA GLN A 109 -66.68 10.82 -12.94
C GLN A 109 -66.46 12.21 -12.33
N ASN A 110 -67.54 12.84 -11.87
CA ASN A 110 -67.52 14.16 -11.22
C ASN A 110 -66.72 15.23 -11.99
N GLY A 111 -66.95 15.37 -13.31
CA GLY A 111 -66.22 16.31 -14.19
C GLY A 111 -64.79 15.92 -14.54
N THR A 112 -64.30 14.79 -14.02
CA THR A 112 -62.95 14.26 -14.25
C THR A 112 -63.00 13.01 -15.11
N SER A 113 -62.15 12.97 -16.13
CA SER A 113 -61.98 11.77 -16.98
C SER A 113 -61.08 10.76 -16.27
N VAL A 114 -61.66 9.60 -15.90
CA VAL A 114 -60.94 8.49 -15.26
C VAL A 114 -60.72 7.41 -16.32
N CYS A 115 -59.47 7.20 -16.73
CA CYS A 115 -59.11 6.30 -17.82
C CYS A 115 -58.21 5.15 -17.36
N GLU A 116 -58.58 3.92 -17.73
CA GLU A 116 -57.73 2.74 -17.71
C GLU A 116 -57.04 2.61 -19.07
N LYS A 117 -55.72 2.39 -19.09
CA LYS A 117 -54.93 2.34 -20.32
C LYS A 117 -54.19 1.01 -20.46
N SER A 118 -54.48 0.30 -21.54
CA SER A 118 -53.80 -0.92 -21.94
C SER A 118 -52.33 -0.63 -22.30
N THR A 119 -51.41 -1.40 -21.70
CA THR A 119 -49.98 -1.34 -22.00
C THR A 119 -49.60 -2.47 -22.95
N CYS A 120 -49.07 -2.14 -24.13
CA CYS A 120 -48.66 -3.14 -25.10
C CYS A 120 -47.41 -3.92 -24.67
N PRO A 121 -47.26 -5.19 -25.09
CA PRO A 121 -46.05 -5.96 -24.90
C PRO A 121 -44.87 -5.31 -25.66
N ILE A 122 -43.65 -5.58 -25.18
CA ILE A 122 -42.44 -5.30 -25.95
C ILE A 122 -42.34 -6.36 -27.05
N LEU A 123 -42.22 -5.94 -28.30
CA LEU A 123 -42.09 -6.82 -29.47
C LEU A 123 -40.62 -6.97 -29.87
N GLU A 124 -40.28 -8.14 -30.44
CA GLU A 124 -38.91 -8.47 -30.86
C GLU A 124 -38.65 -8.22 -32.36
N CYS A 125 -39.68 -7.95 -33.17
CA CYS A 125 -39.55 -7.55 -34.58
C CYS A 125 -39.35 -6.03 -34.76
N ALA A 126 -38.75 -5.63 -35.88
CA ALA A 126 -38.47 -4.22 -36.15
C ALA A 126 -39.75 -3.40 -36.35
N LEU A 127 -39.69 -2.07 -36.21
CA LEU A 127 -40.85 -1.19 -36.36
C LEU A 127 -41.49 -1.25 -37.76
N GLU A 128 -40.74 -1.70 -38.77
CA GLU A 128 -41.19 -1.91 -40.15
C GLU A 128 -41.94 -3.24 -40.36
N ASP A 129 -41.73 -4.23 -39.48
CA ASP A 129 -42.39 -5.55 -39.52
C ASP A 129 -43.70 -5.59 -38.70
N GLN A 130 -43.96 -4.55 -37.91
CA GLN A 130 -45.06 -4.51 -36.93
C GLN A 130 -46.40 -4.21 -37.60
N GLN A 131 -47.30 -5.19 -37.63
CA GLN A 131 -48.66 -5.05 -38.13
C GLN A 131 -49.64 -4.75 -36.98
N ARG A 132 -50.72 -4.01 -37.25
CA ARG A 132 -51.75 -3.69 -36.25
C ARG A 132 -53.12 -3.73 -36.92
N GLU A 133 -53.99 -4.59 -36.42
CA GLU A 133 -55.34 -4.75 -36.97
C GLU A 133 -56.26 -3.56 -36.66
N PRO A 134 -57.21 -3.22 -37.56
CA PRO A 134 -58.12 -2.10 -37.37
C PRO A 134 -58.97 -2.22 -36.09
N GLY A 135 -58.64 -1.40 -35.09
CA GLY A 135 -59.33 -1.35 -33.79
C GLY A 135 -58.54 -1.97 -32.64
N GLU A 136 -57.42 -2.66 -32.89
CA GLU A 136 -56.57 -3.17 -31.82
C GLU A 136 -55.65 -2.07 -31.24
N CYS A 137 -55.48 -2.09 -29.92
CA CYS A 137 -54.58 -1.17 -29.22
C CYS A 137 -53.10 -1.41 -29.58
N CYS A 138 -52.71 -2.66 -29.81
CA CYS A 138 -51.31 -3.07 -29.87
C CYS A 138 -50.94 -3.69 -31.22
N PRO A 139 -49.71 -3.45 -31.72
CA PRO A 139 -49.20 -4.20 -32.86
C PRO A 139 -48.85 -5.64 -32.48
N SER A 140 -48.65 -6.48 -33.49
CA SER A 140 -48.10 -7.84 -33.40
C SER A 140 -47.02 -8.06 -34.47
N CYS A 141 -46.26 -9.15 -34.33
CA CYS A 141 -45.24 -9.59 -35.30
C CYS A 141 -45.74 -10.83 -36.06
N PRO A 142 -46.05 -10.75 -37.37
CA PRO A 142 -46.33 -11.92 -38.18
C PRO A 142 -45.02 -12.69 -38.45
N MET A 143 -44.84 -13.82 -37.77
CA MET A 143 -43.68 -14.72 -37.93
C MET A 143 -43.86 -15.62 -39.17
N PRO A 144 -42.80 -15.96 -39.92
CA PRO A 144 -41.66 -16.74 -39.40
C PRO A 144 -40.31 -16.02 -39.45
N ALA A 145 -39.52 -16.13 -38.38
CA ALA A 145 -38.14 -15.67 -38.35
C ALA A 145 -37.15 -16.84 -38.49
N GLU A 146 -36.32 -16.83 -39.53
CA GLU A 146 -35.13 -17.68 -39.65
C GLU A 146 -33.83 -16.89 -39.88
N PHE A 147 -33.90 -15.60 -40.22
CA PHE A 147 -32.72 -14.84 -40.62
C PHE A 147 -32.00 -14.14 -39.45
N ARG A 148 -30.66 -14.20 -39.48
CA ARG A 148 -29.71 -13.64 -38.49
C ARG A 148 -29.61 -14.36 -37.14
N SER A 149 -29.54 -15.69 -37.17
CA SER A 149 -28.94 -16.48 -36.08
C SER A 149 -27.40 -16.48 -36.12
N THR A 150 -26.78 -16.30 -37.28
CA THR A 150 -25.33 -16.37 -37.51
C THR A 150 -24.67 -14.99 -37.67
N CYS A 151 -23.39 -14.91 -37.32
CA CYS A 151 -22.55 -13.72 -37.46
C CYS A 151 -21.35 -14.00 -38.38
N VAL A 152 -20.73 -12.96 -38.93
CA VAL A 152 -19.49 -13.06 -39.71
C VAL A 152 -18.43 -12.13 -39.12
N ALA A 153 -17.25 -12.68 -38.81
CA ALA A 153 -16.11 -11.90 -38.30
C ALA A 153 -14.81 -12.41 -38.93
N ALA A 154 -13.98 -11.49 -39.42
CA ALA A 154 -12.70 -11.79 -40.09
C ALA A 154 -12.80 -12.88 -41.20
N GLY A 155 -13.93 -12.94 -41.91
CA GLY A 155 -14.18 -13.93 -42.97
C GLY A 155 -14.66 -15.31 -42.50
N LYS A 156 -14.69 -15.58 -41.19
CA LYS A 156 -15.33 -16.80 -40.63
C LYS A 156 -16.78 -16.54 -40.24
N VAL A 157 -17.65 -17.51 -40.49
CA VAL A 157 -19.03 -17.56 -39.99
C VAL A 157 -19.05 -18.19 -38.59
N TYR A 158 -19.88 -17.63 -37.71
CA TYR A 158 -20.07 -18.07 -36.32
C TYR A 158 -21.56 -18.30 -36.04
N GLN A 159 -21.88 -19.34 -35.28
CA GLN A 159 -23.24 -19.71 -34.87
C GLN A 159 -23.74 -18.88 -33.67
N ASN A 160 -25.05 -18.87 -33.42
CA ASN A 160 -25.62 -18.16 -32.27
C ASN A 160 -25.05 -18.71 -30.95
N ASN A 161 -24.57 -17.82 -30.09
CA ASN A 161 -23.81 -18.09 -28.86
C ASN A 161 -22.44 -18.78 -29.08
N GLU A 162 -21.92 -18.88 -30.31
CA GLU A 162 -20.53 -19.27 -30.54
C GLU A 162 -19.59 -18.16 -30.06
N THR A 163 -18.51 -18.55 -29.38
CA THR A 163 -17.53 -17.62 -28.81
C THR A 163 -16.12 -17.87 -29.35
N TRP A 164 -15.32 -16.80 -29.49
CA TRP A 164 -13.95 -16.88 -29.99
C TRP A 164 -13.06 -15.75 -29.47
N SER A 165 -11.77 -16.03 -29.35
CA SER A 165 -10.76 -15.02 -29.01
C SER A 165 -10.23 -14.35 -30.27
N LEU A 166 -10.25 -13.01 -30.34
CA LEU A 166 -9.55 -12.23 -31.36
C LEU A 166 -8.05 -12.07 -31.05
N ASN A 167 -7.72 -12.04 -29.76
CA ASN A 167 -6.36 -12.02 -29.21
C ASN A 167 -6.44 -12.49 -27.74
N ALA A 168 -5.31 -12.54 -27.03
CA ALA A 168 -5.28 -13.02 -25.64
C ALA A 168 -6.23 -12.26 -24.68
N CYS A 169 -6.48 -10.97 -24.92
CA CYS A 169 -7.33 -10.10 -24.10
C CYS A 169 -8.77 -9.89 -24.60
N THR A 170 -9.09 -10.20 -25.85
CA THR A 170 -10.42 -9.89 -26.44
C THR A 170 -11.14 -11.17 -26.83
N SER A 171 -12.26 -11.44 -26.18
CA SER A 171 -13.19 -12.51 -26.54
C SER A 171 -14.47 -11.92 -27.11
N CYS A 172 -15.10 -12.62 -28.06
CA CYS A 172 -16.34 -12.21 -28.70
C CYS A 172 -17.36 -13.35 -28.68
N GLU A 173 -18.65 -12.98 -28.67
CA GLU A 173 -19.82 -13.85 -28.78
C GLU A 173 -20.63 -13.41 -30.00
N CYS A 174 -21.14 -14.36 -30.78
CA CYS A 174 -22.20 -14.08 -31.76
C CYS A 174 -23.56 -14.19 -31.07
N ARG A 175 -24.41 -13.17 -31.16
CA ARG A 175 -25.72 -13.18 -30.50
C ARG A 175 -26.79 -12.49 -31.34
N ALA A 176 -27.75 -13.28 -31.83
CA ALA A 176 -28.81 -12.83 -32.75
C ALA A 176 -28.25 -12.02 -33.95
N GLY A 177 -27.17 -12.53 -34.55
CA GLY A 177 -26.51 -11.90 -35.70
C GLY A 177 -25.59 -10.72 -35.37
N GLU A 178 -25.55 -10.25 -34.12
CA GLU A 178 -24.62 -9.22 -33.66
C GLU A 178 -23.34 -9.82 -33.08
N VAL A 179 -22.17 -9.31 -33.49
CA VAL A 179 -20.88 -9.64 -32.87
C VAL A 179 -20.66 -8.77 -31.64
N ARG A 180 -20.64 -9.39 -30.45
CA ARG A 180 -20.46 -8.72 -29.16
C ARG A 180 -19.10 -9.08 -28.56
N CYS A 181 -18.15 -8.14 -28.56
CA CYS A 181 -16.81 -8.34 -28.02
C CYS A 181 -16.61 -7.71 -26.64
N ALA A 182 -15.87 -8.40 -25.77
CA ALA A 182 -15.49 -7.96 -24.44
C ALA A 182 -13.97 -8.09 -24.22
N ASN A 183 -13.38 -7.06 -23.61
CA ASN A 183 -11.98 -7.09 -23.20
C ASN A 183 -11.87 -7.60 -21.76
N ILE A 184 -11.04 -8.61 -21.54
CA ILE A 184 -10.73 -9.20 -20.23
C ILE A 184 -10.17 -8.12 -19.32
N GLN A 185 -10.87 -7.87 -18.21
CA GLN A 185 -10.40 -6.97 -17.16
C GLN A 185 -9.57 -7.75 -16.16
N CYS A 186 -8.25 -7.58 -16.22
CA CYS A 186 -7.34 -8.32 -15.35
C CYS A 186 -7.51 -7.94 -13.87
N PRO A 187 -7.45 -8.91 -12.94
CA PRO A 187 -7.44 -8.64 -11.50
C PRO A 187 -6.29 -7.69 -11.13
N LYS A 188 -6.54 -6.78 -10.18
CA LYS A 188 -5.53 -5.86 -9.64
C LYS A 188 -4.70 -6.57 -8.55
N GLU A 189 -3.94 -7.57 -8.98
CA GLU A 189 -3.14 -8.40 -8.10
C GLU A 189 -2.08 -7.62 -7.34
N LYS A 190 -1.78 -8.10 -6.12
CA LYS A 190 -0.66 -7.66 -5.31
C LYS A 190 0.25 -8.85 -5.06
N CYS A 191 1.34 -8.91 -5.82
CA CYS A 191 2.32 -9.98 -5.70
C CYS A 191 2.96 -10.04 -4.30
N GLY A 192 3.43 -11.24 -3.93
CA GLY A 192 4.04 -11.52 -2.65
C GLY A 192 5.44 -10.90 -2.48
N PRO A 193 6.05 -11.07 -1.29
CA PRO A 193 7.44 -10.72 -1.05
C PRO A 193 8.37 -11.47 -2.02
N ASN A 194 9.25 -10.73 -2.70
CA ASN A 194 10.14 -11.25 -3.75
C ASN A 194 9.43 -11.80 -5.00
N GLU A 195 8.28 -11.22 -5.35
CA GLU A 195 7.63 -11.41 -6.65
C GLU A 195 7.52 -10.08 -7.41
N THR A 196 7.23 -10.13 -8.71
CA THR A 196 6.98 -8.97 -9.56
C THR A 196 5.92 -9.32 -10.61
N LEU A 197 5.00 -8.39 -10.86
CA LEU A 197 3.92 -8.55 -11.83
C LEU A 197 4.49 -8.36 -13.25
N LEU A 198 4.61 -9.45 -14.01
CA LEU A 198 5.21 -9.45 -15.35
C LEU A 198 4.21 -9.90 -16.42
N PRO A 199 4.19 -9.24 -17.61
CA PRO A 199 3.40 -9.70 -18.74
C PRO A 199 3.95 -11.05 -19.25
N VAL A 200 3.05 -11.89 -19.76
CA VAL A 200 3.37 -13.24 -20.23
C VAL A 200 3.03 -13.33 -21.72
N SER A 201 3.94 -13.88 -22.51
CA SER A 201 3.68 -14.08 -23.94
C SER A 201 2.51 -15.06 -24.13
N GLY A 202 1.45 -14.62 -24.81
CA GLY A 202 0.25 -15.41 -25.08
C GLY A 202 -0.91 -15.27 -24.07
N GLU A 203 -0.72 -14.61 -22.93
CA GLU A 203 -1.78 -14.38 -21.94
C GLU A 203 -2.16 -12.90 -21.85
N CYS A 204 -3.43 -12.59 -21.55
CA CYS A 204 -3.84 -11.20 -21.36
C CYS A 204 -3.25 -10.59 -20.08
N CYS A 205 -3.35 -11.34 -18.99
CA CYS A 205 -3.12 -10.82 -17.66
C CYS A 205 -1.69 -11.12 -17.21
N PRO A 206 -0.96 -10.12 -16.70
CA PRO A 206 0.35 -10.36 -16.13
C PRO A 206 0.21 -11.24 -14.88
N ARG A 207 1.19 -12.11 -14.66
CA ARG A 207 1.26 -12.96 -13.48
C ARG A 207 2.34 -12.46 -12.52
N CYS A 208 2.20 -12.79 -11.25
CA CYS A 208 3.30 -12.65 -10.30
C CYS A 208 4.35 -13.72 -10.59
N VAL A 209 5.59 -13.29 -10.83
CA VAL A 209 6.76 -14.15 -11.08
C VAL A 209 7.78 -13.87 -9.98
N GLU A 210 8.44 -14.91 -9.46
CA GLU A 210 9.51 -14.72 -8.48
C GLU A 210 10.63 -13.83 -9.05
N SER A 211 11.07 -12.85 -8.25
CA SER A 211 12.14 -11.92 -8.60
C SER A 211 13.39 -12.17 -7.74
N PRO A 212 14.60 -11.81 -8.21
CA PRO A 212 15.83 -11.97 -7.45
C PRO A 212 15.77 -11.15 -6.14
N ALA A 213 15.80 -11.83 -5.00
CA ALA A 213 15.65 -11.19 -3.69
C ALA A 213 16.84 -10.29 -3.33
N VAL A 214 16.57 -9.31 -2.47
CA VAL A 214 17.51 -8.24 -2.13
C VAL A 214 17.62 -8.06 -0.62
N CYS A 215 18.81 -8.28 -0.09
CA CYS A 215 19.20 -7.93 1.28
C CYS A 215 19.97 -6.60 1.25
N THR A 216 19.71 -5.69 2.18
CA THR A 216 20.47 -4.43 2.33
C THR A 216 20.99 -4.23 3.74
N VAL A 217 22.12 -3.51 3.84
CA VAL A 217 22.72 -3.06 5.09
C VAL A 217 23.02 -1.57 4.95
N PHE A 218 22.66 -0.75 5.93
CA PHE A 218 22.84 0.71 5.89
C PHE A 218 23.00 1.29 7.30
N GLY A 219 23.49 2.53 7.43
CA GLY A 219 23.56 3.19 8.74
C GLY A 219 24.56 2.56 9.72
N ASP A 220 24.15 2.37 10.99
CA ASP A 220 25.04 2.12 12.13
C ASP A 220 25.22 0.69 12.79
N PRO A 221 24.95 -0.47 12.16
CA PRO A 221 24.19 -0.78 10.95
C PRO A 221 22.81 -1.40 11.22
N HIS A 222 21.91 -1.08 10.30
CA HIS A 222 20.57 -1.64 10.12
C HIS A 222 20.57 -2.63 8.95
N TYR A 223 19.71 -3.65 9.03
CA TYR A 223 19.63 -4.75 8.08
C TYR A 223 18.19 -4.91 7.59
N LYS A 224 18.02 -5.10 6.29
CA LYS A 224 16.81 -5.67 5.66
C LYS A 224 17.20 -7.04 5.10
N THR A 225 16.54 -8.10 5.55
CA THR A 225 16.75 -9.47 5.07
C THR A 225 16.17 -9.68 3.67
N PHE A 226 16.48 -10.82 3.04
CA PHE A 226 15.92 -11.17 1.73
C PHE A 226 14.38 -11.17 1.74
N ASP A 227 13.75 -11.65 2.82
CA ASP A 227 12.28 -11.70 2.94
C ASP A 227 11.68 -10.45 3.60
N GLY A 228 12.49 -9.40 3.80
CA GLY A 228 12.02 -8.06 4.16
C GLY A 228 11.88 -7.78 5.65
N ASN A 229 12.35 -8.64 6.53
CA ASN A 229 12.45 -8.37 7.97
C ASN A 229 13.51 -7.28 8.24
N PHE A 230 13.23 -6.39 9.20
CA PHE A 230 14.12 -5.29 9.56
C PHE A 230 14.62 -5.43 11.00
N TYR A 231 15.93 -5.24 11.20
CA TYR A 231 16.53 -5.17 12.54
C TYR A 231 17.81 -4.34 12.56
N SER A 232 18.24 -3.96 13.77
CA SER A 232 19.46 -3.17 14.02
C SER A 232 20.46 -3.99 14.84
N PHE A 233 21.75 -3.97 14.49
CA PHE A 233 22.76 -4.75 15.23
C PHE A 233 24.16 -4.13 15.19
N GLN A 234 24.49 -3.42 16.26
CA GLN A 234 25.74 -2.68 16.50
C GLN A 234 26.92 -3.60 16.91
N GLY A 235 26.93 -4.84 16.42
CA GLY A 235 28.03 -5.77 16.58
C GLY A 235 29.26 -5.26 15.82
N SER A 236 30.40 -5.17 16.49
CA SER A 236 31.67 -4.68 15.92
C SER A 236 32.68 -5.82 15.76
N CYS A 237 32.33 -6.78 14.91
CA CYS A 237 33.16 -7.93 14.55
C CYS A 237 33.02 -8.25 13.05
N LYS A 238 33.65 -9.34 12.60
CA LYS A 238 33.35 -9.99 11.31
C LYS A 238 32.18 -10.98 11.44
N TYR A 239 31.23 -10.90 10.52
CA TYR A 239 30.02 -11.74 10.47
C TYR A 239 29.81 -12.35 9.08
N GLN A 240 29.07 -13.45 9.02
CA GLN A 240 28.49 -13.95 7.77
C GLN A 240 27.24 -13.15 7.43
N LEU A 241 27.30 -12.36 6.37
CA LEU A 241 26.15 -11.58 5.90
C LEU A 241 25.14 -12.50 5.22
N THR A 242 25.61 -13.29 4.25
CA THR A 242 24.90 -14.41 3.64
C THR A 242 25.92 -15.42 3.11
N ALA A 243 25.51 -16.67 2.92
CA ALA A 243 26.23 -17.65 2.12
C ALA A 243 25.23 -18.64 1.52
N ASP A 244 25.62 -19.29 0.44
CA ASP A 244 25.00 -20.55 0.02
C ASP A 244 25.36 -21.63 1.04
N CYS A 245 24.37 -22.07 1.80
CA CYS A 245 24.54 -23.01 2.89
C CYS A 245 24.16 -24.45 2.50
N VAL A 246 23.84 -24.69 1.23
CA VAL A 246 23.54 -26.02 0.67
C VAL A 246 24.55 -26.43 -0.40
N GLY A 247 24.78 -25.58 -1.41
CA GLY A 247 25.74 -25.82 -2.50
C GLY A 247 27.13 -25.19 -2.26
N HIS A 248 27.28 -24.36 -1.23
CA HIS A 248 28.53 -23.68 -0.84
C HIS A 248 29.21 -22.83 -1.93
N SER A 249 28.48 -22.49 -3.00
CA SER A 249 29.00 -21.79 -4.19
C SER A 249 29.54 -20.38 -3.90
N PHE A 250 28.98 -19.67 -2.91
CA PHE A 250 29.47 -18.36 -2.49
C PHE A 250 29.29 -18.08 -0.99
N SER A 251 30.09 -17.14 -0.46
CA SER A 251 29.82 -16.52 0.85
C SER A 251 30.21 -15.04 0.88
N ILE A 252 29.36 -14.22 1.51
CA ILE A 252 29.58 -12.78 1.73
C ILE A 252 29.73 -12.53 3.23
N ARG A 253 30.83 -11.88 3.62
CA ARG A 253 31.17 -11.59 5.01
C ARG A 253 31.39 -10.10 5.21
N VAL A 254 30.61 -9.50 6.10
CA VAL A 254 30.74 -8.09 6.49
C VAL A 254 31.68 -7.96 7.69
N THR A 255 32.48 -6.90 7.73
CA THR A 255 33.37 -6.58 8.85
C THR A 255 33.01 -5.21 9.40
N ASN A 256 32.51 -5.18 10.64
CA ASN A 256 32.05 -3.98 11.32
C ASN A 256 33.08 -3.55 12.36
N ASP A 257 33.37 -2.25 12.42
CA ASP A 257 34.32 -1.63 13.34
C ASP A 257 33.58 -0.61 14.21
N ALA A 258 33.95 -0.53 15.48
CA ALA A 258 33.37 0.48 16.37
C ALA A 258 33.80 1.92 16.02
N ARG A 259 34.88 2.14 15.25
CA ARG A 259 35.45 3.48 14.97
C ARG A 259 35.65 4.31 16.27
N LEU A 260 36.06 3.64 17.35
CA LEU A 260 36.17 4.12 18.75
C LEU A 260 34.88 4.54 19.47
N THR A 261 33.71 4.50 18.81
CA THR A 261 32.40 4.82 19.41
C THR A 261 32.01 3.90 20.59
N LYS A 262 31.10 4.37 21.43
CA LYS A 262 30.57 3.67 22.61
C LYS A 262 29.44 2.69 22.27
N TYR A 263 28.56 3.04 21.34
CA TYR A 263 27.33 2.32 21.02
C TYR A 263 27.30 1.79 19.58
N SER A 264 27.37 2.65 18.57
CA SER A 264 27.21 2.32 17.14
C SER A 264 28.31 1.37 16.61
N SER A 265 28.13 0.75 15.44
CA SER A 265 29.25 0.17 14.68
C SER A 265 29.12 0.51 13.20
N TRP A 266 30.20 0.36 12.44
CA TRP A 266 30.22 0.84 11.06
C TRP A 266 30.88 -0.16 10.15
N THR A 267 30.29 -0.40 8.98
CA THR A 267 30.92 -1.22 7.94
C THR A 267 32.30 -0.68 7.60
N LYS A 268 33.28 -1.58 7.50
CA LYS A 268 34.69 -1.29 7.20
C LYS A 268 35.16 -1.98 5.93
N THR A 269 34.75 -3.24 5.75
CA THR A 269 34.93 -4.01 4.51
C THR A 269 33.83 -5.04 4.33
N VAL A 270 33.52 -5.32 3.06
CA VAL A 270 32.72 -6.48 2.65
C VAL A 270 33.65 -7.46 1.92
N THR A 271 33.52 -8.75 2.17
CA THR A 271 34.30 -9.80 1.49
C THR A 271 33.36 -10.77 0.80
N LEU A 272 33.39 -10.84 -0.54
CA LEU A 272 32.85 -11.94 -1.31
C LEU A 272 33.93 -13.01 -1.44
N LYS A 273 33.57 -14.28 -1.21
CA LYS A 273 34.39 -15.45 -1.54
C LYS A 273 33.58 -16.38 -2.42
N LEU A 274 34.13 -16.73 -3.57
CA LEU A 274 33.72 -17.81 -4.47
C LEU A 274 34.71 -18.98 -4.33
N GLU A 275 34.60 -19.98 -5.19
CA GLU A 275 35.71 -20.88 -5.48
C GLU A 275 36.87 -20.12 -6.14
N GLY A 276 38.12 -20.40 -5.72
CA GLY A 276 39.35 -19.75 -6.21
C GLY A 276 39.52 -18.24 -5.95
N VAL A 277 38.43 -17.50 -5.75
CA VAL A 277 38.38 -16.03 -5.87
C VAL A 277 37.83 -15.37 -4.60
N LYS A 278 38.50 -14.29 -4.17
CA LYS A 278 38.17 -13.51 -2.98
C LYS A 278 38.22 -12.02 -3.28
N VAL A 279 37.06 -11.40 -3.45
CA VAL A 279 36.91 -9.95 -3.64
C VAL A 279 36.70 -9.28 -2.28
N ASN A 280 37.41 -8.18 -2.03
CA ASN A 280 37.33 -7.41 -0.81
C ASN A 280 37.03 -5.95 -1.19
N LEU A 281 35.84 -5.49 -0.84
CA LEU A 281 35.39 -4.12 -1.01
C LEU A 281 35.64 -3.37 0.31
N GLY A 282 36.08 -2.11 0.24
CA GLY A 282 36.40 -1.32 1.42
C GLY A 282 36.18 0.17 1.24
N HIS A 283 36.48 0.92 2.30
CA HIS A 283 36.24 2.37 2.38
C HIS A 283 36.76 3.14 1.15
N ARG A 284 35.98 4.13 0.67
CA ARG A 284 36.15 4.85 -0.60
C ARG A 284 36.19 3.93 -1.83
N MET A 285 35.21 3.02 -1.95
CA MET A 285 35.03 2.10 -3.09
C MET A 285 36.26 1.23 -3.46
N ARG A 286 37.24 1.09 -2.56
CA ARG A 286 38.50 0.41 -2.86
C ARG A 286 38.31 -1.09 -3.01
N VAL A 287 38.67 -1.63 -4.18
CA VAL A 287 38.58 -3.06 -4.53
C VAL A 287 39.92 -3.77 -4.33
N LYS A 288 39.88 -5.02 -3.85
CA LYS A 288 40.99 -5.98 -3.92
C LYS A 288 40.52 -7.36 -4.34
N VAL A 289 41.11 -7.94 -5.39
CA VAL A 289 40.88 -9.32 -5.85
C VAL A 289 42.10 -10.15 -5.49
N ASN A 290 41.88 -11.26 -4.77
CA ASN A 290 42.90 -12.18 -4.25
C ASN A 290 44.05 -11.53 -3.43
N GLY A 291 43.89 -10.27 -3.02
CA GLY A 291 44.84 -9.48 -2.21
C GLY A 291 45.41 -8.28 -2.97
N THR A 292 45.56 -8.41 -4.28
CA THR A 292 45.98 -7.36 -5.22
C THR A 292 44.90 -6.28 -5.33
N ARG A 293 45.30 -5.00 -5.44
CA ARG A 293 44.36 -3.90 -5.71
C ARG A 293 44.03 -3.89 -7.20
N VAL A 294 42.76 -3.67 -7.53
CA VAL A 294 42.27 -3.44 -8.89
C VAL A 294 41.40 -2.19 -8.90
N GLU A 295 41.25 -1.55 -10.06
CA GLU A 295 40.31 -0.44 -10.27
C GLU A 295 39.23 -0.89 -11.27
N PRO A 296 37.94 -0.58 -11.05
CA PRO A 296 36.88 -0.89 -12.02
C PRO A 296 36.95 0.01 -13.26
N PRO A 297 36.60 -0.49 -14.47
CA PRO A 297 36.07 -1.83 -14.74
C PRO A 297 37.15 -2.93 -14.72
N TYR A 298 36.84 -4.07 -14.10
CA TYR A 298 37.72 -5.23 -13.99
C TYR A 298 36.95 -6.52 -14.20
N ARG A 299 37.41 -7.36 -15.14
CA ARG A 299 36.81 -8.65 -15.51
C ARG A 299 37.77 -9.78 -15.20
N LEU A 300 37.27 -10.87 -14.62
CA LEU A 300 38.06 -12.07 -14.32
C LEU A 300 37.45 -13.29 -15.01
N ASN A 301 37.98 -13.65 -16.18
CA ASN A 301 37.74 -14.91 -16.90
C ASN A 301 36.31 -15.46 -16.78
N GLN A 302 35.31 -14.64 -17.17
CA GLN A 302 33.87 -14.92 -17.08
C GLN A 302 33.30 -15.22 -15.66
N THR A 303 34.15 -15.38 -14.64
CA THR A 303 33.78 -15.71 -13.26
C THR A 303 33.07 -14.56 -12.56
N LEU A 304 33.58 -13.34 -12.75
CA LEU A 304 32.98 -12.11 -12.26
C LEU A 304 33.41 -10.88 -13.06
N ASP A 305 32.55 -9.86 -13.01
CA ASP A 305 32.79 -8.49 -13.43
C ASP A 305 32.69 -7.54 -12.23
N ILE A 306 33.52 -6.51 -12.22
CA ILE A 306 33.51 -5.44 -11.23
C ILE A 306 33.43 -4.11 -11.97
N TYR A 307 32.39 -3.32 -11.71
CA TYR A 307 32.13 -2.05 -12.38
C TYR A 307 31.59 -1.01 -11.40
N ARG A 308 31.37 0.23 -11.85
CA ARG A 308 30.75 1.30 -11.06
C ARG A 308 29.29 1.47 -11.44
N SER A 309 28.45 1.93 -10.52
CA SER A 309 27.11 2.41 -10.86
C SER A 309 27.19 3.51 -11.94
N GLY A 310 26.12 3.69 -12.74
CA GLY A 310 26.10 4.69 -13.81
C GLY A 310 26.26 6.14 -13.32
N ASP A 311 26.00 6.40 -12.04
CA ASP A 311 26.21 7.70 -11.38
C ASP A 311 27.54 7.79 -10.59
N GLY A 312 28.37 6.75 -10.67
CA GLY A 312 29.68 6.65 -10.05
C GLY A 312 29.73 6.47 -8.54
N THR A 313 28.58 6.35 -7.85
CA THR A 313 28.53 6.31 -6.37
C THR A 313 28.77 4.95 -5.72
N GLU A 314 28.59 3.85 -6.45
CA GLU A 314 28.78 2.49 -5.92
C GLU A 314 29.75 1.69 -6.79
N VAL A 315 30.40 0.68 -6.19
CA VAL A 315 31.06 -0.41 -6.91
C VAL A 315 30.23 -1.67 -6.80
N ILE A 316 29.90 -2.24 -7.96
CA ILE A 316 29.12 -3.46 -8.12
C ILE A 316 30.08 -4.59 -8.51
N VAL A 317 29.96 -5.72 -7.83
CA VAL A 317 30.57 -7.01 -8.21
C VAL A 317 29.44 -7.93 -8.66
N GLU A 318 29.46 -8.34 -9.91
CA GLU A 318 28.51 -9.28 -10.51
C GLU A 318 29.24 -10.58 -10.85
N THR A 319 28.60 -11.73 -10.58
CA THR A 319 29.22 -13.05 -10.72
C THR A 319 28.50 -13.90 -11.76
N ALA A 320 29.18 -14.91 -12.33
CA ALA A 320 28.58 -15.90 -13.21
C ALA A 320 27.36 -16.63 -12.57
N LEU A 321 27.30 -16.67 -11.24
CA LEU A 321 26.20 -17.23 -10.45
C LEU A 321 24.98 -16.29 -10.35
N GLY A 322 24.99 -15.15 -11.04
CA GLY A 322 23.96 -14.11 -10.98
C GLY A 322 23.89 -13.33 -9.66
N VAL A 323 24.75 -13.65 -8.68
CA VAL A 323 24.83 -12.92 -7.41
C VAL A 323 25.51 -11.56 -7.66
N LYS A 324 24.85 -10.48 -7.23
CA LYS A 324 25.38 -9.10 -7.30
C LYS A 324 25.60 -8.54 -5.90
N LEU A 325 26.74 -7.91 -5.68
CA LEU A 325 27.12 -7.21 -4.44
C LEU A 325 27.48 -5.77 -4.77
N SER A 326 26.69 -4.81 -4.30
CA SER A 326 26.99 -3.38 -4.40
C SER A 326 27.49 -2.78 -3.08
N TRP A 327 28.31 -1.74 -3.18
CA TRP A 327 28.98 -1.07 -2.06
C TRP A 327 29.30 0.41 -2.40
N ASP A 328 28.74 1.33 -1.61
CA ASP A 328 28.93 2.79 -1.72
C ASP A 328 30.34 3.30 -1.33
N GLY A 329 31.13 2.46 -0.67
CA GLY A 329 32.41 2.88 -0.10
C GLY A 329 32.34 3.44 1.32
N HIS A 330 31.20 3.46 2.00
CA HIS A 330 31.03 4.01 3.34
C HIS A 330 30.18 3.16 4.30
N ASN A 331 28.89 2.95 4.02
CA ASN A 331 28.00 2.14 4.88
C ASN A 331 26.81 1.44 4.18
N PHE A 332 26.45 1.77 2.94
CA PHE A 332 25.42 1.06 2.18
C PHE A 332 25.97 -0.20 1.46
N ILE A 333 25.38 -1.36 1.77
CA ILE A 333 25.58 -2.64 1.07
C ILE A 333 24.24 -3.06 0.47
N GLN A 334 24.25 -3.51 -0.79
CA GLN A 334 23.16 -4.29 -1.37
C GLN A 334 23.67 -5.66 -1.83
N VAL A 335 22.94 -6.72 -1.52
CA VAL A 335 23.17 -8.07 -2.04
C VAL A 335 21.90 -8.53 -2.77
N GLN A 336 22.03 -8.83 -4.05
CA GLN A 336 20.97 -9.42 -4.87
C GLN A 336 21.34 -10.88 -5.21
N VAL A 337 20.37 -11.78 -5.09
CA VAL A 337 20.53 -13.22 -5.32
C VAL A 337 19.44 -13.76 -6.26
N PRO A 338 19.76 -14.60 -7.26
CA PRO A 338 18.75 -15.24 -8.10
C PRO A 338 17.82 -16.17 -7.32
N THR A 339 16.60 -16.37 -7.84
CA THR A 339 15.56 -17.25 -7.28
C THR A 339 16.01 -18.70 -7.11
N ALA A 340 16.99 -19.15 -7.90
CA ALA A 340 17.67 -20.45 -7.74
C ALA A 340 18.28 -20.68 -6.33
N TYR A 341 18.47 -19.63 -5.53
CA TYR A 341 18.96 -19.70 -4.14
C TYR A 341 17.85 -19.70 -3.06
N LYS A 342 16.56 -19.67 -3.44
CA LYS A 342 15.44 -19.72 -2.49
C LYS A 342 15.54 -20.97 -1.60
N GLY A 343 15.46 -20.78 -0.28
CA GLY A 343 15.59 -21.80 0.75
C GLY A 343 17.01 -22.35 0.98
N LYS A 344 18.04 -21.85 0.29
CA LYS A 344 19.42 -22.37 0.34
C LYS A 344 20.40 -21.46 1.10
N LEU A 345 19.99 -20.24 1.45
CA LEU A 345 20.87 -19.24 2.04
C LEU A 345 20.89 -19.31 3.58
N CYS A 346 21.98 -18.83 4.19
CA CYS A 346 21.98 -18.58 5.64
C CYS A 346 22.96 -17.47 6.06
N GLY A 347 22.53 -16.62 7.00
CA GLY A 347 23.35 -15.56 7.58
C GLY A 347 22.51 -14.46 8.23
N LEU A 348 23.12 -13.27 8.38
CA LEU A 348 22.41 -12.06 8.81
C LEU A 348 21.29 -11.62 7.85
N CYS A 349 21.37 -11.96 6.57
CA CYS A 349 20.33 -11.67 5.57
C CYS A 349 19.12 -12.63 5.61
N GLY A 350 19.06 -13.58 6.55
CA GLY A 350 17.98 -14.57 6.61
C GLY A 350 18.26 -15.86 5.84
N ASN A 351 17.19 -16.56 5.46
CA ASN A 351 17.24 -17.85 4.73
C ASN A 351 16.67 -17.79 3.29
N TYR A 352 15.96 -16.71 2.93
CA TYR A 352 15.28 -16.52 1.64
C TYR A 352 14.23 -17.61 1.36
N ASN A 353 13.21 -17.74 2.22
CA ASN A 353 12.10 -18.67 2.07
C ASN A 353 10.72 -17.99 1.87
N SER A 354 10.68 -16.66 1.72
CA SER A 354 9.49 -15.79 1.72
C SER A 354 8.79 -15.61 3.09
N ILE A 355 9.39 -16.02 4.21
CA ILE A 355 8.79 -16.02 5.57
C ILE A 355 9.63 -15.16 6.55
N PHE A 356 9.48 -13.84 6.45
CA PHE A 356 10.19 -12.83 7.26
C PHE A 356 10.20 -13.06 8.80
N ARG A 357 9.30 -13.90 9.32
CA ARG A 357 9.18 -14.22 10.76
C ARG A 357 10.21 -15.24 11.27
N ASP A 358 10.83 -16.02 10.39
CA ASP A 358 11.86 -17.00 10.74
C ASP A 358 13.30 -16.58 10.36
N ASP A 359 13.47 -15.50 9.58
CA ASP A 359 14.76 -14.87 9.25
C ASP A 359 15.79 -14.78 10.40
N LEU A 360 15.31 -14.60 11.64
CA LEU A 360 16.15 -14.45 12.84
C LEU A 360 16.58 -15.82 13.44
N LEU A 361 16.81 -16.81 12.57
CA LEU A 361 17.41 -18.11 12.89
C LEU A 361 18.91 -17.98 13.18
N THR A 362 19.33 -18.51 14.32
CA THR A 362 20.75 -18.67 14.65
C THR A 362 21.43 -19.70 13.76
N ARG A 363 22.78 -19.71 13.73
CA ARG A 363 23.59 -20.77 13.09
C ARG A 363 23.25 -22.20 13.54
N ALA A 364 22.58 -22.37 14.68
CA ALA A 364 22.14 -23.66 15.22
C ALA A 364 20.62 -23.95 15.00
N GLY A 365 19.96 -23.24 14.08
CA GLY A 365 18.54 -23.45 13.75
C GLY A 365 17.55 -22.96 14.83
N LEU A 366 18.01 -22.29 15.89
CA LEU A 366 17.12 -21.72 16.91
C LEU A 366 16.63 -20.33 16.47
N ASN A 367 15.31 -20.16 16.35
CA ASN A 367 14.69 -18.86 16.11
C ASN A 367 14.90 -17.92 17.32
N MET A 368 15.29 -16.67 17.05
CA MET A 368 15.60 -15.66 18.06
C MET A 368 14.93 -14.31 17.75
N THR A 369 13.70 -14.31 17.22
CA THR A 369 12.96 -13.08 16.86
C THR A 369 12.82 -12.08 18.02
N HIS A 370 12.77 -12.55 19.28
CA HIS A 370 12.76 -11.68 20.48
C HIS A 370 14.16 -11.34 21.03
N ASN A 371 15.24 -11.76 20.37
CA ASN A 371 16.63 -11.53 20.82
C ASN A 371 17.62 -11.44 19.64
N VAL A 372 17.48 -10.38 18.83
CA VAL A 372 18.36 -10.02 17.71
C VAL A 372 19.86 -10.11 18.05
N TRP A 373 20.25 -9.76 19.28
CA TRP A 373 21.64 -9.87 19.73
C TRP A 373 22.15 -11.32 19.85
N ARG A 374 21.31 -12.27 20.28
CA ARG A 374 21.68 -13.70 20.28
C ARG A 374 21.68 -14.28 18.87
N PHE A 375 20.73 -13.88 18.02
CA PHE A 375 20.72 -14.18 16.58
C PHE A 375 22.04 -13.75 15.92
N ALA A 376 22.32 -12.45 15.86
CA ALA A 376 23.36 -11.90 15.01
C ALA A 376 24.78 -12.24 15.53
N ARG A 377 24.95 -12.34 16.86
CA ARG A 377 26.19 -12.85 17.46
C ARG A 377 26.48 -14.31 17.08
N SER A 378 25.46 -15.14 16.85
CA SER A 378 25.68 -16.53 16.39
C SER A 378 26.29 -16.61 14.98
N TRP A 379 26.14 -15.55 14.18
CA TRP A 379 26.70 -15.43 12.82
C TRP A 379 28.12 -14.87 12.76
N ALA A 380 28.76 -14.60 13.91
CA ALA A 380 30.16 -14.15 13.98
C ALA A 380 31.13 -15.18 13.36
N VAL A 381 32.24 -14.72 12.79
CA VAL A 381 33.28 -15.55 12.16
C VAL A 381 34.69 -14.98 12.39
N GLY A 382 35.72 -15.82 12.35
CA GLY A 382 37.13 -15.40 12.55
C GLY A 382 37.59 -15.30 14.01
N GLY A 383 36.75 -15.72 14.97
CA GLY A 383 37.09 -15.80 16.39
C GLY A 383 37.25 -14.43 17.09
N PRO A 384 37.67 -14.41 18.36
CA PRO A 384 37.73 -13.18 19.16
C PRO A 384 38.63 -12.08 18.58
N LYS A 385 39.69 -12.46 17.85
CA LYS A 385 40.60 -11.50 17.18
C LYS A 385 39.93 -10.73 16.02
N ALA A 386 38.78 -11.19 15.54
CA ALA A 386 37.98 -10.50 14.53
C ALA A 386 36.96 -9.49 15.12
N CYS A 387 36.97 -9.26 16.44
CA CYS A 387 36.12 -8.29 17.14
C CYS A 387 36.90 -7.08 17.65
N THR A 388 36.38 -5.87 17.46
CA THR A 388 37.01 -4.61 17.94
C THR A 388 36.54 -4.18 19.34
N ARG A 389 35.45 -4.74 19.87
CA ARG A 389 34.95 -4.48 21.23
C ARG A 389 35.19 -5.68 22.16
N LYS A 390 35.61 -5.41 23.40
CA LYS A 390 35.53 -6.37 24.52
C LYS A 390 34.08 -6.43 25.04
N SER A 391 33.68 -7.57 25.59
CA SER A 391 32.29 -7.87 26.04
C SER A 391 31.61 -6.77 26.88
N LYS A 392 32.32 -6.12 27.81
CA LYS A 392 31.78 -5.03 28.63
C LYS A 392 31.36 -3.79 27.81
N LYS A 393 31.97 -3.54 26.65
CA LYS A 393 31.54 -2.49 25.70
C LYS A 393 30.41 -2.97 24.79
N GLU A 394 30.37 -4.25 24.45
CA GLU A 394 29.29 -4.87 23.67
C GLU A 394 27.93 -4.79 24.38
N LEU A 395 27.91 -4.98 25.72
CA LEU A 395 26.69 -4.81 26.53
C LEU A 395 26.15 -3.37 26.51
N ALA A 396 27.02 -2.36 26.38
CA ALA A 396 26.60 -0.97 26.22
C ALA A 396 25.96 -0.72 24.84
N ALA A 397 26.53 -1.29 23.78
CA ALA A 397 25.96 -1.23 22.43
C ALA A 397 24.59 -1.93 22.33
N ARG A 398 24.33 -2.96 23.14
CA ARG A 398 23.02 -3.62 23.22
C ARG A 398 21.91 -2.74 23.82
N HIS A 399 22.26 -1.79 24.70
CA HIS A 399 21.31 -0.92 25.41
C HIS A 399 21.76 0.55 25.37
N PRO A 400 21.73 1.18 24.18
CA PRO A 400 22.28 2.52 23.96
C PRO A 400 21.44 3.59 24.67
N GLN A 401 22.07 4.34 25.56
CA GLN A 401 21.42 5.40 26.34
C GLN A 401 21.27 6.70 25.51
N CYS A 402 20.44 6.63 24.46
CA CYS A 402 20.23 7.70 23.50
C CYS A 402 18.85 8.38 23.64
N LYS A 403 18.85 9.71 23.70
CA LYS A 403 17.62 10.54 23.64
C LYS A 403 17.14 10.71 22.18
N SER A 404 16.92 9.60 21.46
CA SER A 404 16.69 9.55 20.01
C SER A 404 15.52 10.42 19.51
N LYS A 405 14.50 10.66 20.36
CA LYS A 405 13.37 11.57 20.09
C LYS A 405 13.81 12.97 19.63
N LYS A 406 14.99 13.46 20.05
CA LYS A 406 15.51 14.78 19.64
C LYS A 406 15.87 14.88 18.15
N PHE A 407 16.01 13.76 17.45
CA PHE A 407 16.38 13.71 16.03
C PHE A 407 15.18 13.58 15.08
N VAL A 408 13.95 13.49 15.61
CA VAL A 408 12.70 13.48 14.83
C VAL A 408 12.65 14.57 13.74
N PRO A 409 13.08 15.84 13.98
CA PRO A 409 13.08 16.86 12.92
C PRO A 409 14.00 16.56 11.74
N LEU A 410 15.19 15.98 11.99
CA LEU A 410 16.17 15.64 10.94
C LEU A 410 15.67 14.47 10.09
N CYS A 411 15.04 13.48 10.73
CA CYS A 411 14.52 12.30 10.05
C CYS A 411 13.16 12.54 9.34
N LYS A 412 12.50 13.69 9.58
CA LYS A 412 11.13 13.96 9.11
C LYS A 412 10.94 13.71 7.61
N ALA A 413 11.95 14.04 6.80
CA ALA A 413 11.88 13.93 5.34
C ALA A 413 11.47 12.54 4.83
N LEU A 414 11.85 11.45 5.53
CA LEU A 414 11.44 10.08 5.20
C LEU A 414 9.92 9.87 5.18
N ARG A 415 9.16 10.70 5.90
CA ARG A 415 7.69 10.69 5.93
C ARG A 415 7.06 11.91 5.21
N THR A 416 7.85 12.75 4.55
CA THR A 416 7.38 13.96 3.84
C THR A 416 6.90 13.59 2.43
N PRO A 417 5.60 13.76 2.09
CA PRO A 417 5.05 13.37 0.80
C PRO A 417 5.74 14.02 -0.40
N GLU A 418 6.20 15.27 -0.24
CA GLU A 418 6.85 16.07 -1.27
C GLU A 418 8.24 15.53 -1.65
N VAL A 419 8.85 14.70 -0.78
CA VAL A 419 10.18 14.10 -0.99
C VAL A 419 10.08 12.64 -1.42
N PHE A 420 9.32 11.82 -0.68
CA PHE A 420 9.23 10.36 -0.91
C PHE A 420 7.78 9.83 -0.99
N GLY A 421 6.76 10.69 -1.11
CA GLY A 421 5.34 10.26 -1.11
C GLY A 421 5.00 9.21 -2.16
N ARG A 422 5.70 9.23 -3.31
CA ARG A 422 5.59 8.23 -4.39
C ARG A 422 6.01 6.81 -3.96
N CYS A 423 6.80 6.68 -2.90
CA CYS A 423 7.28 5.39 -2.36
C CYS A 423 6.31 4.75 -1.35
N ASN A 424 5.51 5.56 -0.66
CA ASN A 424 4.81 5.17 0.57
C ASN A 424 3.69 4.13 0.36
N SER A 425 3.28 3.89 -0.89
CA SER A 425 2.35 2.82 -1.28
C SER A 425 3.02 1.45 -1.48
N LEU A 426 4.35 1.43 -1.65
CA LEU A 426 5.16 0.24 -1.92
C LEU A 426 6.10 -0.12 -0.76
N LEU A 427 6.54 0.88 0.01
CA LEU A 427 7.56 0.75 1.05
C LEU A 427 7.08 1.41 2.35
N ASN A 428 7.41 0.81 3.49
CA ASN A 428 7.16 1.41 4.79
C ASN A 428 8.32 2.35 5.19
N PRO A 429 8.11 3.69 5.27
CA PRO A 429 9.15 4.63 5.68
C PRO A 429 9.53 4.50 7.16
N ASP A 430 8.69 3.88 8.00
CA ASP A 430 8.87 3.88 9.46
C ASP A 430 10.13 3.16 9.91
N ASN A 431 10.48 2.04 9.25
CA ASN A 431 11.70 1.30 9.58
C ASN A 431 12.95 2.16 9.33
N TYR A 432 12.98 2.92 8.23
CA TYR A 432 14.05 3.85 7.89
C TYR A 432 14.04 5.09 8.81
N PHE A 433 12.86 5.56 9.24
CA PHE A 433 12.72 6.69 10.16
C PHE A 433 13.18 6.35 11.58
N GLU A 434 12.86 5.17 12.10
CA GLU A 434 13.38 4.69 13.38
C GLU A 434 14.89 4.46 13.31
N SER A 435 15.40 3.91 12.19
CA SER A 435 16.84 3.77 11.90
C SER A 435 17.56 5.12 11.92
N CYS A 436 17.08 6.12 11.18
CA CYS A 436 17.66 7.47 11.13
C CYS A 436 17.82 8.13 12.52
N LYS A 437 16.83 7.97 13.40
CA LYS A 437 16.91 8.51 14.77
C LYS A 437 17.92 7.76 15.64
N PHE A 438 18.28 6.53 15.26
CA PHE A 438 19.31 5.71 15.88
C PHE A 438 20.69 6.04 15.31
N ASP A 439 20.86 6.10 13.99
CA ASP A 439 22.09 6.55 13.30
C ASP A 439 22.63 7.87 13.89
N MET A 440 21.72 8.80 14.19
CA MET A 440 22.06 10.11 14.75
C MET A 440 22.54 10.07 16.22
N CYS A 441 22.39 8.96 16.95
CA CYS A 441 22.79 8.82 18.36
C CYS A 441 24.30 8.99 18.59
N GLU A 442 25.15 8.49 17.69
CA GLU A 442 26.60 8.61 17.77
C GLU A 442 27.25 8.91 16.40
N CYS A 443 26.58 9.76 15.63
CA CYS A 443 26.92 10.11 14.25
C CYS A 443 28.23 10.91 14.11
N PRO A 444 29.31 10.36 13.50
CA PRO A 444 30.61 11.04 13.43
C PRO A 444 30.65 12.22 12.45
N HIS A 445 29.95 12.13 11.32
CA HIS A 445 29.94 13.13 10.24
C HIS A 445 28.73 14.08 10.30
N ARG A 446 27.98 14.08 11.43
CA ARG A 446 26.81 14.94 11.72
C ARG A 446 25.61 14.83 10.76
N GLN A 447 25.71 14.07 9.67
CA GLN A 447 24.72 13.97 8.59
C GLN A 447 24.19 12.54 8.35
N CYS A 448 24.32 11.63 9.34
CA CYS A 448 23.97 10.21 9.19
C CYS A 448 22.47 9.98 8.88
N TYR A 449 21.61 10.97 9.11
CA TYR A 449 20.23 10.99 8.63
C TYR A 449 20.13 10.86 7.09
N CYS A 450 21.16 11.31 6.35
CA CYS A 450 21.26 11.15 4.91
C CYS A 450 21.53 9.71 4.46
N ASP A 451 22.11 8.88 5.32
CA ASP A 451 22.49 7.49 4.99
C ASP A 451 21.23 6.62 4.95
N SER A 452 20.36 6.74 5.96
CA SER A 452 19.05 6.09 6.00
C SER A 452 18.06 6.69 4.99
N MET A 453 18.18 7.97 4.61
CA MET A 453 17.48 8.53 3.44
C MET A 453 17.99 7.97 2.11
N ALA A 454 19.30 7.79 1.94
CA ALA A 454 19.87 7.17 0.75
C ALA A 454 19.41 5.71 0.60
N ALA A 455 19.36 4.95 1.70
CA ALA A 455 18.87 3.58 1.70
C ALA A 455 17.37 3.48 1.33
N TYR A 456 16.54 4.42 1.78
CA TYR A 456 15.12 4.48 1.39
C TYR A 456 14.96 4.90 -0.08
N ALA A 457 15.74 5.88 -0.53
CA ALA A 457 15.75 6.34 -1.91
C ALA A 457 16.19 5.24 -2.88
N HIS A 458 17.26 4.50 -2.55
CA HIS A 458 17.74 3.37 -3.35
C HIS A 458 16.65 2.29 -3.47
N GLU A 459 16.04 1.88 -2.35
CA GLU A 459 14.96 0.88 -2.39
C GLU A 459 13.75 1.37 -3.19
N CYS A 460 13.41 2.66 -3.14
CA CYS A 460 12.30 3.23 -3.91
C CYS A 460 12.57 3.28 -5.42
N VAL A 461 13.79 3.69 -5.83
CA VAL A 461 14.22 3.63 -7.25
C VAL A 461 14.27 2.18 -7.75
N ARG A 462 14.66 1.23 -6.90
CA ARG A 462 14.64 -0.22 -7.21
C ARG A 462 13.22 -0.75 -7.46
N GLN A 463 12.19 -0.12 -6.92
CA GLN A 463 10.77 -0.39 -7.20
C GLN A 463 10.25 0.36 -8.45
N GLY A 464 11.15 0.92 -9.28
CA GLY A 464 10.80 1.64 -10.52
C GLY A 464 10.28 3.07 -10.30
N VAL A 465 10.30 3.60 -9.08
CA VAL A 465 9.72 4.91 -8.76
C VAL A 465 10.70 6.05 -9.05
N HIS A 466 10.34 6.94 -9.97
CA HIS A 466 11.09 8.18 -10.20
C HIS A 466 10.86 9.17 -9.05
N LEU A 467 11.90 9.44 -8.28
CA LEU A 467 11.95 10.43 -7.21
C LEU A 467 12.20 11.86 -7.73
N PRO A 468 11.84 12.92 -6.97
CA PRO A 468 12.42 14.24 -7.16
C PRO A 468 13.91 14.26 -6.75
N ASP A 469 14.60 15.39 -6.91
CA ASP A 469 15.93 15.59 -6.29
C ASP A 469 15.79 15.75 -4.76
N TRP A 470 15.59 14.62 -4.10
CA TRP A 470 15.51 14.53 -2.65
C TRP A 470 16.80 15.00 -1.97
N ARG A 471 17.97 14.94 -2.63
CA ARG A 471 19.25 15.32 -2.03
C ARG A 471 19.33 16.83 -1.83
N THR A 472 18.84 17.62 -2.79
CA THR A 472 18.69 19.07 -2.62
C THR A 472 17.58 19.39 -1.61
N LEU A 473 16.43 18.70 -1.69
CA LEU A 473 15.29 18.94 -0.79
C LEU A 473 15.57 18.63 0.69
N THR A 474 16.48 17.70 1.01
CA THR A 474 16.84 17.34 2.40
C THR A 474 18.21 17.86 2.85
N GLY A 475 18.94 18.57 1.99
CA GLY A 475 20.32 19.00 2.24
C GLY A 475 21.38 17.89 2.19
N CYS A 476 21.00 16.67 1.77
CA CYS A 476 21.89 15.51 1.60
C CYS A 476 22.71 15.55 0.29
N GLY A 477 23.22 16.74 -0.04
CA GLY A 477 24.04 17.01 -1.22
C GLY A 477 25.45 16.42 -1.12
N ARG A 478 25.98 15.91 -2.24
CA ARG A 478 27.21 15.09 -2.29
C ARG A 478 28.49 15.79 -1.79
N ASN A 479 28.50 17.13 -1.73
CA ASN A 479 29.65 17.94 -1.27
C ASN A 479 29.54 18.44 0.19
N ALA A 480 28.50 18.07 0.95
CA ALA A 480 28.22 18.60 2.29
C ALA A 480 29.26 18.23 3.39
N SER A 481 30.33 17.50 3.04
CA SER A 481 31.51 17.26 3.88
C SER A 481 32.63 18.30 3.67
N GLY A 482 32.45 19.28 2.77
CA GLY A 482 33.55 20.04 2.16
C GLY A 482 33.46 21.56 2.15
N MET A 483 32.41 22.20 2.70
CA MET A 483 32.42 23.64 3.05
C MET A 483 31.23 23.99 3.96
N LEU A 484 31.46 24.81 4.98
CA LEU A 484 30.40 25.48 5.73
C LEU A 484 29.94 26.69 4.92
N PRO A 485 28.64 26.86 4.63
CA PRO A 485 28.11 28.18 4.30
C PRO A 485 28.38 29.10 5.49
N ALA A 486 29.05 30.23 5.26
CA ALA A 486 29.15 31.27 6.26
C ALA A 486 27.72 31.71 6.65
N ALA A 487 27.52 32.09 7.92
CA ALA A 487 26.20 32.50 8.39
C ALA A 487 25.68 33.66 7.53
N ARG A 488 24.51 33.49 6.92
CA ARG A 488 23.83 34.58 6.20
C ARG A 488 23.55 35.70 7.19
N SER A 489 24.36 36.76 7.13
CA SER A 489 24.02 38.06 7.70
C SER A 489 22.69 38.52 7.13
N ARG A 490 21.86 39.15 7.97
CA ARG A 490 20.64 39.80 7.48
C ARG A 490 21.02 40.90 6.49
N PRO A 491 20.30 41.08 5.37
CA PRO A 491 20.44 42.29 4.58
C PRO A 491 19.98 43.48 5.42
N VAL A 492 20.91 44.41 5.67
CA VAL A 492 20.58 45.75 6.15
C VAL A 492 20.27 46.57 4.90
N MET A 493 19.12 47.25 4.86
CA MET A 493 18.87 48.23 3.79
C MET A 493 19.79 49.44 4.00
N HIS A 494 20.35 49.95 2.90
CA HIS A 494 21.00 51.25 2.87
C HIS A 494 20.42 52.08 1.74
N GLU A 495 19.90 53.26 2.07
CA GLU A 495 19.73 54.35 1.12
C GLU A 495 21.10 55.00 0.80
N PRO A 496 21.22 55.71 -0.34
CA PRO A 496 22.52 56.05 -0.91
C PRO A 496 23.09 57.41 -0.48
N ASN A 497 24.43 57.48 -0.57
CA ASN A 497 25.27 58.66 -0.82
C ASN A 497 25.36 59.78 0.24
N ALA A 498 26.52 59.83 0.90
CA ALA A 498 27.26 61.06 1.15
C ALA A 498 28.76 60.81 0.87
N ILE A 499 29.51 61.85 0.51
CA ILE A 499 30.91 61.78 0.05
C ILE A 499 31.83 62.38 1.14
N VAL A 500 33.04 61.84 1.35
CA VAL A 500 34.32 62.59 1.50
C VAL A 500 35.55 61.69 1.73
N VAL A 501 36.62 62.08 1.02
CA VAL A 501 38.06 61.78 1.08
C VAL A 501 38.64 61.29 2.42
N GLY A 502 39.64 60.38 2.40
CA GLY A 502 40.54 60.18 3.56
C GLY A 502 41.57 59.03 3.47
N THR A 503 42.81 59.38 3.13
CA THR A 503 44.08 58.59 3.24
C THR A 503 44.29 57.73 4.50
N GLY A 504 45.08 56.65 4.43
CA GLY A 504 45.72 56.08 5.63
C GLY A 504 46.36 54.68 5.50
N THR A 505 47.69 54.60 5.53
CA THR A 505 48.50 53.37 5.43
C THR A 505 48.63 52.56 6.73
N THR A 506 49.32 51.42 6.60
CA THR A 506 50.18 50.73 7.60
C THR A 506 49.57 49.70 8.58
N GLN A 507 50.38 48.66 8.78
CA GLN A 507 50.17 47.52 9.69
C GLN A 507 50.68 47.85 11.10
N HIS A 508 50.20 47.14 12.13
CA HIS A 508 51.13 46.48 13.06
C HIS A 508 50.47 45.37 13.90
N ASN A 509 51.23 44.33 14.22
CA ASN A 509 50.85 43.30 15.18
C ASN A 509 50.86 43.83 16.61
N ASN A 510 50.00 43.31 17.49
CA ASN A 510 50.44 42.98 18.85
C ASN A 510 49.62 41.90 19.57
N ILE A 511 50.29 41.14 20.44
CA ILE A 511 49.72 40.06 21.24
C ILE A 511 49.52 40.54 22.68
N ARG A 512 48.38 40.25 23.31
CA ARG A 512 48.24 40.27 24.79
C ARG A 512 47.23 39.25 25.31
N ARG A 513 47.43 38.81 26.56
CA ARG A 513 46.72 37.69 27.22
C ARG A 513 45.56 38.16 28.10
N HIS A 514 44.71 37.19 28.50
CA HIS A 514 43.59 37.26 29.45
C HIS A 514 43.74 38.22 30.65
N PRO A 515 42.59 38.63 31.24
CA PRO A 515 42.19 37.97 32.49
C PRO A 515 40.74 37.44 32.52
N LYS A 516 40.43 36.62 33.54
CA LYS A 516 39.08 36.11 33.87
C LYS A 516 38.34 37.10 34.78
N ARG A 517 36.99 37.06 34.81
CA ARG A 517 36.18 37.67 35.90
C ARG A 517 35.09 36.72 36.42
N VAL A 518 34.51 37.08 37.56
CA VAL A 518 33.86 36.17 38.54
C VAL A 518 32.34 36.39 38.63
N ARG A 519 31.59 35.36 39.07
CA ARG A 519 30.13 35.38 39.32
C ARG A 519 29.75 36.09 40.63
N ARG A 520 28.63 36.84 40.66
CA ARG A 520 27.71 36.98 41.81
C ARG A 520 26.29 37.47 41.34
N PRO A 521 25.24 37.60 42.18
CA PRO A 521 24.14 36.62 42.17
C PRO A 521 22.72 37.20 41.89
N LYS A 522 21.67 36.42 42.19
CA LYS A 522 20.23 36.77 42.06
C LYS A 522 19.63 37.42 43.33
N LEU A 523 18.62 38.27 43.13
CA LEU A 523 17.35 38.40 43.89
C LEU A 523 16.20 38.49 42.82
N LEU A 524 15.00 37.90 42.93
CA LEU A 524 13.84 38.14 43.83
C LEU A 524 13.13 39.49 43.51
N GLN A 525 11.78 39.62 43.46
CA GLN A 525 10.67 38.65 43.66
C GLN A 525 9.27 39.25 43.28
N GLU A 526 8.31 38.40 42.83
CA GLU A 526 6.83 38.62 42.73
C GLU A 526 6.27 39.84 41.92
N GLN A 527 4.95 40.04 41.68
CA GLN A 527 3.71 39.43 42.20
C GLN A 527 2.51 39.48 41.19
N GLU A 528 1.62 38.46 41.20
CA GLU A 528 0.13 38.44 40.98
C GLU A 528 -0.59 39.21 39.83
N LEU A 529 -1.87 38.97 39.44
CA LEU A 529 -2.79 37.79 39.45
C LEU A 529 -4.01 38.12 38.54
N GLY A 530 -4.75 37.13 38.02
CA GLY A 530 -6.04 37.35 37.34
C GLY A 530 -6.70 36.10 36.73
N GLU A 531 -7.90 35.74 37.22
CA GLU A 531 -8.76 34.64 36.75
C GLU A 531 -9.87 35.19 35.79
N LEU A 532 -10.79 34.46 35.11
CA LEU A 532 -11.50 33.19 35.34
C LEU A 532 -11.80 32.41 34.01
N LEU A 533 -12.49 31.26 34.14
CA LEU A 533 -12.95 30.28 33.12
C LEU A 533 -14.43 30.57 32.69
N PRO A 534 -15.26 29.66 32.06
CA PRO A 534 -15.03 28.32 31.45
C PRO A 534 -15.76 27.98 30.10
N LEU A 535 -15.36 26.85 29.49
CA LEU A 535 -16.15 25.87 28.67
C LEU A 535 -16.96 26.33 27.43
N THR A 536 -16.91 25.63 26.28
CA THR A 536 -17.60 24.32 26.11
C THR A 536 -17.15 23.48 24.88
N LEU A 537 -17.31 22.15 25.05
CA LEU A 537 -17.66 21.05 24.11
C LEU A 537 -17.83 21.33 22.59
N ASP A 538 -17.54 20.41 21.65
CA ASP A 538 -17.01 19.02 21.63
C ASP A 538 -16.46 18.76 20.17
N ARG A 539 -16.38 17.62 19.43
CA ARG A 539 -16.70 16.18 19.61
C ARG A 539 -15.86 15.31 18.64
N LYS A 540 -15.47 14.10 19.07
CA LYS A 540 -15.00 12.93 18.25
C LYS A 540 -13.81 13.09 17.27
N HIS A 541 -12.68 12.48 17.63
CA HIS A 541 -12.41 11.14 17.07
C HIS A 541 -11.86 10.24 18.19
N HIS A 542 -12.29 8.97 18.24
CA HIS A 542 -12.29 8.20 19.49
C HIS A 542 -11.80 6.77 19.28
N LYS A 543 -11.02 6.28 20.26
CA LYS A 543 -10.88 4.88 20.68
C LYS A 543 -10.70 3.79 19.61
N LEU A 544 -9.49 3.22 19.56
CA LEU A 544 -9.31 1.77 19.37
C LEU A 544 -8.21 1.14 20.25
N LEU A 545 -7.45 1.94 21.02
CA LEU A 545 -6.40 1.48 21.94
C LEU A 545 -6.87 1.18 23.39
N HIS A 546 -8.14 1.43 23.71
CA HIS A 546 -8.70 1.17 25.05
C HIS A 546 -10.07 0.50 24.94
N HIS A 547 -10.08 -0.84 24.89
CA HIS A 547 -11.29 -1.65 25.03
C HIS A 547 -11.14 -2.70 26.15
N PRO A 548 -12.08 -2.84 27.10
CA PRO A 548 -11.89 -3.67 28.30
C PRO A 548 -11.60 -5.16 28.05
N LEU A 549 -12.00 -5.71 26.90
CA LEU A 549 -11.79 -7.12 26.56
C LEU A 549 -10.31 -7.52 26.49
N TYR A 550 -9.43 -6.63 26.03
CA TYR A 550 -7.99 -6.93 25.91
C TYR A 550 -7.35 -7.20 27.28
N ARG A 551 -7.86 -6.56 28.34
CA ARG A 551 -7.37 -6.75 29.72
C ARG A 551 -7.82 -8.08 30.32
N LYS A 552 -9.04 -8.55 29.99
CA LYS A 552 -9.52 -9.89 30.39
C LYS A 552 -8.71 -11.01 29.73
N GLN A 553 -8.35 -10.86 28.46
CA GLN A 553 -7.62 -11.89 27.72
C GLN A 553 -6.20 -12.12 28.27
N GLN A 554 -5.54 -11.07 28.77
CA GLN A 554 -4.26 -11.19 29.48
C GLN A 554 -4.39 -11.89 30.84
N GLN A 555 -5.46 -11.62 31.60
CA GLN A 555 -5.69 -12.30 32.89
C GLN A 555 -5.98 -13.80 32.73
N GLN A 556 -6.71 -14.19 31.68
CA GLN A 556 -6.94 -15.61 31.37
C GLN A 556 -5.64 -16.37 31.01
N GLN A 557 -4.67 -15.70 30.37
CA GLN A 557 -3.37 -16.31 30.09
C GLN A 557 -2.47 -16.47 31.34
N GLN A 558 -2.63 -15.61 32.36
CA GLN A 558 -1.95 -15.81 33.65
C GLN A 558 -2.57 -16.94 34.47
N GLN A 559 -3.91 -17.02 34.53
CA GLN A 559 -4.59 -18.12 35.24
C GLN A 559 -4.27 -19.51 34.65
N ALA A 560 -3.95 -19.59 33.36
CA ALA A 560 -3.48 -20.82 32.72
C ALA A 560 -2.04 -21.24 33.07
N GLN A 561 -1.28 -20.44 33.83
CA GLN A 561 0.11 -20.74 34.22
C GLN A 561 0.29 -21.05 35.72
N GLU A 562 -0.73 -20.84 36.55
CA GLU A 562 -0.68 -21.09 38.00
C GLU A 562 -1.29 -22.43 38.43
N GLN A 563 -1.93 -23.18 37.52
CA GLN A 563 -2.49 -24.53 37.80
C GLN A 563 -1.44 -25.66 37.76
N ASN A 564 -0.30 -25.47 38.42
CA ASN A 564 0.67 -26.55 38.67
C ASN A 564 0.25 -27.40 39.89
N ASN A 565 0.10 -28.72 39.73
CA ASN A 565 0.86 -29.77 40.44
C ASN A 565 0.09 -31.11 40.68
N ILE A 566 0.73 -32.22 40.26
CA ILE A 566 0.90 -33.50 41.02
C ILE A 566 -0.37 -34.38 41.23
N PRO A 567 -0.32 -35.74 41.26
CA PRO A 567 0.84 -36.64 41.39
C PRO A 567 1.06 -37.67 40.26
N ALA A 568 2.13 -38.47 40.37
CA ALA A 568 2.48 -39.57 39.47
C ALA A 568 2.49 -40.93 40.19
N ARG A 569 1.98 -41.98 39.53
CA ARG A 569 2.07 -43.43 39.90
C ARG A 569 1.42 -44.28 38.77
N PRO A 570 1.72 -45.59 38.65
CA PRO A 570 3.05 -46.20 38.53
C PRO A 570 3.18 -46.99 37.20
N ILE A 571 4.40 -47.32 36.78
CA ILE A 571 4.63 -48.35 35.75
C ILE A 571 5.42 -49.51 36.39
N GLY A 572 4.89 -50.72 36.28
CA GLY A 572 5.50 -51.94 36.83
C GLY A 572 5.78 -52.97 35.73
N GLY A 573 6.85 -53.75 35.91
CA GLY A 573 7.30 -54.78 34.96
C GLY A 573 8.41 -54.29 34.01
N GLY A 574 9.64 -54.82 34.01
CA GLY A 574 10.25 -55.72 35.00
C GLY A 574 11.09 -56.84 34.38
N ARG A 575 12.38 -56.60 34.13
CA ARG A 575 13.48 -57.57 33.92
C ARG A 575 14.79 -56.85 34.31
N ARG A 576 15.31 -57.08 35.52
CA ARG A 576 16.36 -58.07 35.85
C ARG A 576 17.71 -57.81 35.16
N THR A 577 18.60 -57.13 35.88
CA THR A 577 20.06 -57.28 35.78
C THR A 577 20.59 -57.96 37.07
N PRO A 578 21.66 -58.77 37.00
CA PRO A 578 22.23 -59.46 38.16
C PRO A 578 23.12 -58.53 39.03
N PRO A 579 23.39 -58.88 40.29
CA PRO A 579 24.23 -58.10 41.20
C PRO A 579 25.73 -58.28 40.93
N PRO A 580 26.58 -57.33 41.36
CA PRO A 580 28.04 -57.51 41.35
C PRO A 580 28.48 -58.44 42.48
N LEU A 581 29.52 -59.24 42.21
CA LEU A 581 30.34 -59.92 43.21
C LEU A 581 31.81 -59.56 42.99
N GLN A 582 32.61 -59.83 44.02
CA GLN A 582 34.05 -59.60 44.09
C GLN A 582 34.79 -60.24 42.88
N ARG A 583 35.94 -59.73 42.46
CA ARG A 583 37.06 -59.26 43.29
C ARG A 583 37.95 -58.25 42.59
#